data_AF-W1YU37-F1
#
_entry.id   AF-W1YU37-F1
#
_cell.length_a   1.000
_cell.length_b   1.000
_cell.length_c   1.000
_cell.angle_alpha   90.00
_cell.angle_beta   90.00
_cell.angle_gamma   90.00
#
_symmetry.space_group_name_H-M   'P 1'
#
loop_
_entity.id
_entity.type
_entity.pdbx_description
1 polymer ?
#
loop_
_entity_poly.entity_id
_entity_poly.type
_entity_poly.pdbx_seq_one_letter_code
_entity_poly.pdbx_strand_id
1 'polypeptide(L)'
;RLPQDGQFTVELAGNAVSFRIATLPCRGGEKVVLRLLQQVSQALDVNTLGMQPLQLADFAHALQQPQGLVLVTGPTGSGKTVTLYSALQTLNTADINICSVEDPVEIPIAGLNQTQIHPRAGLTFQGVLRA
;
A
#
# COMPACT_ATOMS: atom_id res chain seq x y z
N ARG A 1 16.08 -18.41 20.56
CA ARG A 1 15.79 -16.96 20.40
C ARG A 1 15.32 -16.78 18.96
N LEU A 2 14.21 -16.08 18.75
CA LEU A 2 13.58 -15.93 17.44
C LEU A 2 13.57 -14.46 17.04
N PRO A 3 13.51 -14.13 15.74
CA PRO A 3 13.20 -12.78 15.30
C PRO A 3 11.85 -12.32 15.87
N GLN A 4 11.73 -11.03 16.16
CA GLN A 4 10.49 -10.44 16.64
C GLN A 4 10.16 -9.20 15.81
N ASP A 5 8.90 -9.06 15.41
CA ASP A 5 8.38 -7.90 14.71
C ASP A 5 7.31 -7.24 15.57
N GLY A 6 7.23 -5.91 15.52
CA GLY A 6 6.25 -5.14 16.27
C GLY A 6 6.02 -3.76 15.70
N GLN A 7 5.00 -3.08 16.21
CA GLN A 7 4.70 -1.69 15.90
C GLN A 7 4.36 -0.95 17.19
N PHE A 8 4.81 0.30 17.29
CA PHE A 8 4.50 1.16 18.41
C PHE A 8 4.42 2.62 17.96
N THR A 9 3.71 3.44 18.72
CA THR A 9 3.58 4.88 18.50
C THR A 9 4.10 5.61 19.72
N VAL A 10 4.91 6.65 19.51
CA VAL A 10 5.46 7.50 20.57
C VAL A 10 5.24 8.97 20.23
N GLU A 11 5.01 9.80 21.22
CA GLU A 11 5.04 11.26 21.03
C GLU A 11 6.48 11.75 21.03
N LEU A 12 6.88 12.42 19.94
CA LEU A 12 8.20 13.04 19.77
C LEU A 12 8.01 14.48 19.31
N ALA A 13 8.55 15.43 20.08
CA ALA A 13 8.45 16.87 19.79
C ALA A 13 7.01 17.35 19.49
N GLY A 14 6.03 16.82 20.23
CA GLY A 14 4.61 17.17 20.08
C GLY A 14 3.89 16.49 18.91
N ASN A 15 4.55 15.60 18.17
CA ASN A 15 3.94 14.83 17.09
C ASN A 15 3.86 13.34 17.47
N ALA A 16 2.72 12.70 17.18
CA ALA A 16 2.59 11.25 17.29
C ALA A 16 3.32 10.58 16.13
N VAL A 17 4.35 9.78 16.44
CA VAL A 17 5.21 9.13 15.46
C VAL A 17 5.12 7.62 15.62
N SER A 18 4.80 6.93 14.53
CA SER A 18 4.67 5.46 14.52
C SER A 18 5.92 4.80 13.94
N PHE A 19 6.35 3.70 14.56
CA PHE A 19 7.52 2.93 14.13
C PHE A 19 7.16 1.46 13.98
N ARG A 20 7.74 0.80 12.97
CA ARG A 20 7.92 -0.65 12.96
C ARG A 20 9.28 -1.01 13.54
N ILE A 21 9.30 -1.98 14.43
CA ILE A 21 10.51 -2.55 15.02
C ILE A 21 10.65 -3.99 14.56
N ALA A 22 11.88 -4.36 14.19
CA ALA A 22 12.26 -5.74 13.93
C ALA A 22 13.56 -6.07 14.68
N THR A 23 13.58 -7.18 15.41
CA THR A 23 14.78 -7.70 16.08
C THR A 23 15.23 -9.00 15.42
N LEU A 24 16.55 -9.17 15.30
CA LEU A 24 17.17 -10.36 14.73
C LEU A 24 18.33 -10.81 15.62
N PRO A 25 18.33 -12.05 16.16
CA PRO A 25 19.48 -12.59 16.87
C PRO A 25 20.70 -12.69 15.95
N CYS A 26 21.82 -12.11 16.36
CA CYS A 26 23.11 -12.16 15.69
C CYS A 26 24.20 -12.70 16.64
N ARG A 27 25.37 -13.05 16.11
CA ARG A 27 26.48 -13.61 16.91
C ARG A 27 26.92 -12.68 18.06
N GLY A 28 26.85 -11.36 17.86
CA GLY A 28 27.27 -10.35 18.84
C GLY A 28 26.14 -9.74 19.69
N GLY A 29 24.92 -10.29 19.65
CA GLY A 29 23.74 -9.71 20.31
C GLY A 29 22.55 -9.63 19.37
N GLU A 30 21.53 -8.82 19.71
CA GLU A 30 20.39 -8.59 18.82
C GLU A 30 20.61 -7.37 17.93
N LYS A 31 20.36 -7.53 16.63
CA LYS A 31 20.24 -6.42 15.68
C LYS A 31 18.81 -5.88 15.77
N VAL A 32 18.66 -4.58 15.96
CA VAL A 32 17.36 -3.89 15.94
C VAL A 32 17.28 -2.97 14.73
N VAL A 33 16.17 -3.00 14.01
CA VAL A 33 15.84 -2.06 12.94
C VAL A 33 14.57 -1.32 13.32
N LEU A 34 14.63 0.01 13.31
CA LEU A 34 13.48 0.89 13.44
C LEU A 34 13.18 1.51 12.08
N ARG A 35 11.95 1.30 11.60
CA ARG A 35 11.43 1.97 10.41
C ARG A 35 10.38 2.98 10.85
N LEU A 36 10.67 4.26 10.63
CA LEU A 36 9.70 5.33 10.76
C LEU A 36 8.55 5.09 9.77
N LEU A 37 7.32 5.00 10.26
CA LEU A 37 6.14 5.02 9.42
C LEU A 37 5.77 6.47 9.19
N GLN A 38 6.13 6.98 8.02
CA GLN A 38 5.72 8.31 7.61
C GLN A 38 4.24 8.24 7.24
N GLN A 39 3.38 8.96 7.96
CA GLN A 39 2.01 9.20 7.54
C GLN A 39 2.08 10.18 6.36
N VAL A 40 2.25 9.65 5.16
CA VAL A 40 2.18 10.48 3.96
C VAL A 40 0.69 10.68 3.66
N SER A 41 0.16 11.83 4.05
CA SER A 41 -1.08 12.37 3.48
C SER A 41 -0.80 12.89 2.07
N GLN A 42 -0.35 11.99 1.18
CA GLN A 42 -0.19 12.34 -0.22
C GLN A 42 -1.58 12.36 -0.84
N ALA A 43 -1.91 13.44 -1.55
CA ALA A 43 -3.08 13.45 -2.40
C ALA A 43 -2.95 12.31 -3.41
N LEU A 44 -3.91 11.38 -3.40
CA LEU A 44 -3.97 10.26 -4.33
C LEU A 44 -4.52 10.76 -5.67
N ASP A 45 -3.69 11.51 -6.42
CA ASP A 45 -4.04 12.09 -7.72
C ASP A 45 -3.02 11.66 -8.79
N VAL A 46 -3.51 11.03 -9.86
CA VAL A 46 -2.70 10.57 -10.98
C VAL A 46 -1.95 11.70 -11.69
N ASN A 47 -2.50 12.93 -11.67
CA ASN A 47 -1.88 14.11 -12.26
C ASN A 47 -0.61 14.55 -11.51
N THR A 48 -0.46 14.13 -10.26
CA THR A 48 0.67 14.50 -9.40
C THR A 48 1.77 13.44 -9.33
N LEU A 49 1.63 12.33 -10.06
CA LEU A 49 2.58 11.22 -10.07
C LEU A 49 3.90 11.50 -10.83
N GLY A 50 3.99 12.66 -11.49
CA GLY A 50 5.18 13.05 -12.26
C GLY A 50 5.31 12.34 -13.62
N MET A 51 4.22 11.74 -14.11
CA MET A 51 4.16 11.18 -15.46
C MET A 51 4.26 12.29 -16.51
N GLN A 52 4.96 12.04 -17.61
CA GLN A 52 4.95 12.94 -18.76
C GLN A 52 3.54 12.99 -19.37
N PRO A 53 3.14 14.08 -20.06
CA PRO A 53 1.78 14.24 -20.57
C PRO A 53 1.27 13.06 -21.41
N LEU A 54 2.12 12.50 -22.29
CA LEU A 54 1.76 11.34 -23.10
C LEU A 54 1.55 10.07 -22.24
N GLN A 55 2.43 9.83 -21.27
CA GLN A 55 2.32 8.68 -20.36
C GLN A 55 1.07 8.77 -19.49
N LEU A 56 0.74 9.97 -19.01
CA LEU A 56 -0.47 10.21 -18.24
C LEU A 56 -1.73 9.98 -19.08
N ALA A 57 -1.73 10.41 -20.35
CA ALA A 57 -2.82 10.15 -21.28
C ALA A 57 -3.01 8.65 -21.55
N ASP A 58 -1.92 7.93 -21.83
CA ASP A 58 -1.95 6.48 -22.04
C ASP A 58 -2.43 5.73 -20.79
N PHE A 59 -1.97 6.15 -19.61
CA PHE A 59 -2.39 5.58 -18.33
C PHE A 59 -3.88 5.84 -18.06
N ALA A 60 -4.35 7.08 -18.24
CA ALA A 60 -5.76 7.43 -18.09
C ALA A 60 -6.64 6.66 -19.08
N HIS A 61 -6.19 6.50 -20.33
CA HIS A 61 -6.90 5.71 -21.33
C HIS A 61 -7.00 4.22 -20.95
N ALA A 62 -5.91 3.65 -20.39
CA ALA A 62 -5.91 2.28 -19.90
C ALA A 62 -6.89 2.08 -18.73
N LEU A 63 -6.98 3.06 -17.80
CA LEU A 63 -7.93 3.00 -16.68
C LEU A 63 -9.40 3.08 -17.12
N GLN A 64 -9.69 3.72 -18.26
CA GLN A 64 -11.03 3.80 -18.82
C GLN A 64 -11.49 2.53 -19.56
N GLN A 65 -10.61 1.56 -19.77
CA GLN A 65 -11.00 0.32 -20.42
C GLN A 65 -11.93 -0.49 -19.51
N PRO A 66 -13.07 -1.02 -20.01
CA PRO A 66 -14.04 -1.73 -19.19
C PRO A 66 -13.49 -3.05 -18.61
N GLN A 67 -12.43 -3.60 -19.23
CA GLN A 67 -11.73 -4.78 -18.76
C GLN A 67 -10.27 -4.73 -19.23
N GLY A 68 -9.37 -5.28 -18.42
CA GLY A 68 -7.95 -5.33 -18.73
C GLY A 68 -7.10 -5.69 -17.52
N LEU A 69 -5.79 -5.76 -17.72
CA LEU A 69 -4.81 -5.98 -16.67
C LEU A 69 -3.74 -4.88 -16.74
N VAL A 70 -3.62 -4.10 -15.66
CA VAL A 70 -2.56 -3.10 -15.51
C VAL A 70 -1.54 -3.64 -14.50
N LEU A 71 -0.29 -3.74 -14.93
CA LEU A 71 0.82 -4.21 -14.10
C LEU A 71 1.75 -3.04 -13.76
N VAL A 72 1.81 -2.69 -12.48
CA VAL A 72 2.74 -1.68 -11.97
C VAL A 72 3.96 -2.37 -11.37
N THR A 73 5.11 -2.24 -12.02
CA THR A 73 6.34 -2.95 -11.64
C THR A 73 7.42 -1.99 -11.15
N GLY A 74 8.35 -2.49 -10.32
CA GLY A 74 9.47 -1.72 -9.80
C GLY A 74 9.96 -2.22 -8.43
N PRO A 75 11.17 -1.84 -8.00
CA PRO A 75 11.74 -2.26 -6.71
C PRO A 75 10.96 -1.67 -5.52
N THR A 76 11.25 -2.15 -4.30
CA THR A 76 10.67 -1.58 -3.07
C THR A 76 10.96 -0.09 -2.96
N GLY A 77 9.95 0.72 -2.63
CA GLY A 77 10.07 2.17 -2.51
C GLY A 77 9.98 2.96 -3.82
N SER A 78 9.70 2.32 -4.95
CA SER A 78 9.58 3.01 -6.26
C SER A 78 8.24 3.69 -6.53
N GLY A 79 7.36 3.83 -5.52
CA GLY A 79 6.07 4.51 -5.67
C GLY A 79 4.89 3.66 -6.18
N LYS A 80 5.03 2.34 -6.33
CA LYS A 80 3.97 1.45 -6.88
C LYS A 80 2.63 1.56 -6.15
N THR A 81 2.65 1.51 -4.82
CA THR A 81 1.44 1.61 -3.99
C THR A 81 0.72 2.92 -4.24
N VAL A 82 1.46 4.03 -4.26
CA VAL A 82 0.92 5.37 -4.53
C VAL A 82 0.32 5.45 -5.93
N THR A 83 1.00 4.92 -6.95
CA THR A 83 0.48 4.88 -8.33
C THR A 83 -0.83 4.09 -8.42
N LEU A 84 -0.90 2.90 -7.83
CA LEU A 84 -2.11 2.08 -7.83
C LEU A 84 -3.25 2.75 -7.07
N TYR A 85 -2.97 3.32 -5.91
CA TYR A 85 -4.00 3.97 -5.10
C TYR A 85 -4.55 5.23 -5.77
N SER A 86 -3.71 6.04 -6.42
CA SER A 86 -4.17 7.18 -7.24
C SER A 86 -5.05 6.72 -8.41
N ALA A 87 -4.73 5.60 -9.05
CA ALA A 87 -5.55 5.03 -10.11
C ALA A 87 -6.91 4.55 -9.58
N LEU A 88 -6.94 3.82 -8.47
CA LEU A 88 -8.18 3.37 -7.85
C LEU A 88 -9.04 4.54 -7.38
N GLN A 89 -8.44 5.58 -6.80
CA GLN A 89 -9.13 6.81 -6.41
C GLN A 89 -9.76 7.53 -7.61
N THR A 90 -9.10 7.49 -8.77
CA THR A 90 -9.61 8.07 -10.02
C THR A 90 -10.86 7.34 -10.52
N LEU A 91 -10.94 6.03 -10.29
CA LEU A 91 -12.07 5.17 -10.66
C LEU A 91 -13.16 5.11 -9.59
N ASN A 92 -12.94 5.71 -8.41
CA ASN A 92 -13.80 5.60 -7.25
C ASN A 92 -15.07 6.45 -7.39
N THR A 93 -16.03 5.94 -8.15
CA THR A 93 -17.35 6.52 -8.35
C THR A 93 -18.42 5.57 -7.83
N ALA A 94 -19.61 6.08 -7.49
CA ALA A 94 -20.67 5.30 -6.83
C ALA A 94 -21.23 4.15 -7.71
N ASP A 95 -21.02 4.22 -9.02
CA ASP A 95 -21.45 3.24 -10.02
C ASP A 95 -20.45 2.09 -10.22
N ILE A 96 -19.24 2.17 -9.66
CA ILE A 96 -18.19 1.16 -9.81
C ILE A 96 -17.88 0.52 -8.46
N ASN A 97 -18.09 -0.79 -8.34
CA ASN A 97 -17.66 -1.54 -7.16
C ASN A 97 -16.17 -1.89 -7.27
N ILE A 98 -15.34 -1.31 -6.39
CA ILE A 98 -13.89 -1.56 -6.36
C ILE A 98 -13.54 -2.40 -5.12
N CYS A 99 -12.84 -3.51 -5.35
CA CYS A 99 -12.32 -4.39 -4.31
C CYS A 99 -10.80 -4.53 -4.42
N SER A 100 -10.10 -4.56 -3.29
CA SER A 100 -8.64 -4.83 -3.23
C SER A 100 -8.30 -5.93 -2.24
N VAL A 101 -7.18 -6.61 -2.49
CA VAL A 101 -6.58 -7.60 -1.59
C VAL A 101 -5.13 -7.21 -1.33
N GLU A 102 -4.75 -7.01 -0.08
CA GLU A 102 -3.52 -6.30 0.30
C GLU A 102 -2.80 -6.92 1.51
N ASP A 103 -1.49 -6.71 1.64
CA ASP A 103 -0.67 -7.26 2.73
C ASP A 103 0.42 -6.29 3.22
N PRO A 104 0.14 -5.43 4.21
CA PRO A 104 -1.19 -5.06 4.74
C PRO A 104 -1.85 -3.96 3.90
N VAL A 105 -3.07 -3.54 4.29
CA VAL A 105 -3.65 -2.30 3.77
C VAL A 105 -2.83 -1.11 4.28
N GLU A 106 -2.25 -0.32 3.36
CA GLU A 106 -1.36 0.79 3.71
C GLU A 106 -2.12 2.09 4.01
N ILE A 107 -3.08 2.45 3.15
CA ILE A 107 -3.90 3.66 3.28
C ILE A 107 -5.36 3.27 3.07
N PRO A 108 -6.23 3.45 4.07
CA PRO A 108 -7.67 3.28 3.91
C PRO A 108 -8.23 4.33 2.94
N ILE A 109 -8.95 3.89 1.92
CA ILE A 109 -9.62 4.73 0.92
C ILE A 109 -11.14 4.57 1.09
N ALA A 110 -11.82 5.67 1.37
CA ALA A 110 -13.27 5.67 1.50
C ALA A 110 -13.93 5.31 0.16
N GLY A 111 -14.93 4.43 0.20
CA GLY A 111 -15.66 3.95 -1.00
C GLY A 111 -15.11 2.66 -1.60
N LEU A 112 -13.92 2.21 -1.19
CA LEU A 112 -13.32 0.94 -1.64
C LEU A 112 -13.54 -0.18 -0.63
N ASN A 113 -13.74 -1.39 -1.13
CA ASN A 113 -13.76 -2.61 -0.32
C ASN A 113 -12.34 -3.19 -0.21
N GLN A 114 -11.56 -2.74 0.77
CA GLN A 114 -10.17 -3.18 0.96
C GLN A 114 -10.06 -4.35 1.93
N THR A 115 -9.52 -5.48 1.46
CA THR A 115 -9.33 -6.69 2.27
C THR A 115 -7.85 -6.91 2.58
N GLN A 116 -7.51 -6.98 3.86
CA GLN A 116 -6.17 -7.38 4.28
C GLN A 116 -6.03 -8.90 4.33
N ILE A 117 -4.90 -9.40 3.87
CA ILE A 117 -4.51 -10.80 3.97
C ILE A 117 -4.32 -11.20 5.42
N HIS A 118 -4.89 -12.35 5.78
CA HIS A 118 -4.81 -12.91 7.12
C HIS A 118 -4.59 -14.42 7.04
N PRO A 119 -3.34 -14.88 6.86
CA PRO A 119 -3.03 -16.28 6.57
C PRO A 119 -3.52 -17.23 7.67
N ARG A 120 -3.48 -16.79 8.94
CA ARG A 120 -3.96 -17.58 10.09
C ARG A 120 -5.48 -17.81 10.08
N ALA A 121 -6.24 -16.94 9.39
CA ALA A 121 -7.70 -17.07 9.25
C ALA A 121 -8.08 -17.67 7.89
N GLY A 122 -7.10 -18.09 7.08
CA GLY A 122 -7.34 -18.63 5.73
C GLY A 122 -7.57 -17.58 4.64
N LEU A 123 -7.51 -16.28 4.95
CA LEU A 123 -7.64 -15.19 3.98
C LEU A 123 -6.31 -15.02 3.22
N THR A 124 -6.11 -15.78 2.15
CA THR A 124 -4.93 -15.72 1.26
C THR A 124 -5.23 -14.92 -0.01
N PHE A 125 -4.19 -14.43 -0.70
CA PHE A 125 -4.34 -13.75 -2.00
C PHE A 125 -5.24 -14.52 -2.97
N GLN A 126 -4.96 -15.82 -3.16
CA GLN A 126 -5.71 -16.67 -4.09
C GLN A 126 -7.14 -16.95 -3.61
N GLY A 127 -7.33 -17.08 -2.29
CA GLY A 127 -8.64 -17.34 -1.71
C GLY A 127 -9.57 -16.15 -1.88
N VAL A 128 -9.09 -14.94 -1.58
CA VAL A 128 -9.90 -13.72 -1.67
C VAL A 128 -10.17 -13.34 -3.13
N LEU A 129 -9.20 -13.50 -4.04
CA LEU A 129 -9.42 -13.21 -5.47
C LEU A 129 -10.46 -14.12 -6.15
N ARG A 130 -10.78 -15.27 -5.57
CA ARG A 130 -11.79 -16.21 -6.11
C ARG A 130 -13.18 -16.04 -5.50
N ALA A 131 -13.27 -15.41 -4.33
CA ALA A 131 -14.51 -15.21 -3.59
C ALA A 131 -15.32 -14.05 -4.18
#